data_AF-A0A7W6AKT6-F1
#
_entry.id   AF-A0A7W6AKT6-F1
#
_cell.length_a   1.000
_cell.length_b   1.000
_cell.length_c   1.000
_cell.angle_alpha   90.00
_cell.angle_beta   90.00
_cell.angle_gamma   90.00
#
_symmetry.space_group_name_H-M   'P 1'
#
loop_
_entity.id
_entity.type
_entity.pdbx_description
1 polymer ?
#
loop_
_entity_poly.entity_id
_entity_poly.type
_entity_poly.pdbx_seq_one_letter_code
_entity_poly.pdbx_strand_id
1 'polypeptide(L)'
;MLEVEKADVADTPPPEGEPTVPLDPQDAAFFALHGERELIERDLTLAQQRQRYGTDDADIQQARLLEKSLLKDLDRVMTLIRAAEYKRQPGARRW
;
A
#
# COMPACT_ATOMS: atom_id res chain seq x y z
N MET A 1 -18.23 59.07 10.31
CA MET A 1 -17.13 58.91 11.29
C MET A 1 -17.52 57.73 12.16
N LEU A 2 -17.00 56.54 11.84
CA LEU A 2 -17.15 55.32 12.62
C LEU A 2 -15.77 54.68 12.58
N GLU A 3 -15.17 54.56 13.76
CA GLU A 3 -13.77 54.22 13.98
C GLU A 3 -13.46 52.80 13.52
N VAL A 4 -12.29 52.66 12.92
CA VAL A 4 -11.70 51.40 12.47
C VAL A 4 -11.16 50.68 13.70
N GLU A 5 -11.82 49.58 14.09
CA GLU A 5 -11.27 48.64 15.06
C GLU A 5 -10.12 47.88 14.38
N LYS A 6 -8.89 48.16 14.82
CA LYS A 6 -7.70 47.41 14.46
C LYS A 6 -7.78 46.03 15.12
N ALA A 7 -8.04 45.00 14.32
CA ALA A 7 -7.68 43.63 14.70
C ALA A 7 -6.18 43.45 14.43
N ASP A 8 -5.41 43.34 15.51
CA ASP A 8 -4.03 42.87 15.50
C ASP A 8 -3.97 41.51 14.81
N VAL A 9 -3.45 41.50 13.57
CA VAL A 9 -2.97 40.27 12.93
C VAL A 9 -1.69 39.91 13.65
N ALA A 10 -1.83 39.10 14.70
CA ALA A 10 -0.71 38.42 15.31
C ALA A 10 -0.02 37.59 14.22
N ASP A 11 1.17 38.06 13.86
CA ASP A 11 2.21 37.40 13.07
C ASP A 11 2.51 36.01 13.69
N THR A 12 1.67 35.03 13.36
CA THR A 12 1.87 33.65 13.74
C THR A 12 2.59 33.00 12.57
N PRO A 13 3.91 32.76 12.66
CA PRO A 13 4.61 32.05 11.61
C PRO A 13 3.93 30.68 11.42
N PRO A 14 3.79 30.20 10.17
CA PRO A 14 3.23 28.87 9.92
C PRO A 14 4.02 27.85 10.75
N PRO A 15 3.35 26.87 11.40
CA PRO A 15 4.06 25.90 12.22
C PRO A 15 5.15 25.25 11.38
N GLU A 16 6.39 25.47 11.82
CA GLU A 16 7.59 24.89 11.21
C GLU A 16 7.37 23.39 11.03
N GLY A 17 7.75 22.92 9.84
CA GLY A 17 7.35 21.64 9.28
C GLY A 17 7.31 20.52 10.30
N GLU A 18 6.20 19.78 10.30
CA GLU A 18 6.08 18.52 11.01
C GLU A 18 7.38 17.73 10.82
N PRO A 19 8.07 17.32 11.90
CA PRO A 19 9.27 16.51 11.75
C PRO A 19 8.84 15.26 10.99
N THR A 20 9.32 15.13 9.75
CA THR A 20 9.17 13.91 8.97
C THR A 20 10.00 12.87 9.70
N VAL A 21 9.39 12.19 10.68
CA VAL A 21 10.04 11.12 11.41
C VAL A 21 10.48 10.12 10.35
N PRO A 22 11.79 9.86 10.20
CA PRO A 22 12.27 8.93 9.20
C PRO A 22 11.61 7.58 9.46
N LEU A 23 10.88 7.09 8.46
CA LEU A 23 10.25 5.77 8.55
C LEU A 23 11.36 4.73 8.76
N ASP A 24 11.21 3.88 9.79
CA ASP A 24 12.15 2.76 9.98
C ASP A 24 12.21 1.96 8.67
N PRO A 25 13.41 1.66 8.13
CA PRO A 25 13.55 0.84 6.94
C PRO A 25 12.76 -0.48 6.99
N GLN A 26 12.53 -1.05 8.17
CA GLN A 26 11.69 -2.24 8.35
C GLN A 26 10.21 -1.95 8.13
N ASP A 27 9.72 -0.79 8.57
CA ASP A 27 8.35 -0.34 8.32
C ASP A 27 8.16 0.04 6.84
N ALA A 28 9.16 0.65 6.20
CA ALA A 28 9.13 0.92 4.77
C ALA A 28 9.01 -0.37 3.94
N ALA A 29 9.82 -1.38 4.27
CA ALA A 29 9.76 -2.69 3.62
C ALA A 29 8.43 -3.41 3.87
N PHE A 30 7.86 -3.29 5.08
CA PHE A 30 6.55 -3.83 5.41
C PHE A 30 5.44 -3.19 4.57
N PHE A 31 5.41 -1.86 4.46
CA PHE A 31 4.42 -1.18 3.62
C PHE A 31 4.61 -1.48 2.13
N ALA A 32 5.85 -1.66 1.67
CA ALA A 32 6.12 -2.08 0.29
C ALA A 32 5.48 -3.45 -0.03
N LEU A 33 5.55 -4.41 0.91
CA LEU A 33 4.89 -5.72 0.74
C LEU A 33 3.36 -5.59 0.64
N HIS A 34 2.75 -4.68 1.40
CA HIS A 34 1.32 -4.40 1.29
C HIS A 34 0.97 -3.73 -0.05
N GLY A 35 1.81 -2.80 -0.53
CA GLY A 35 1.65 -2.24 -1.87
C GLY A 35 1.75 -3.31 -2.97
N GLU A 36 2.69 -4.24 -2.85
CA GLU A 36 2.82 -5.37 -3.78
C GLU A 36 1.58 -6.27 -3.74
N ARG A 37 1.06 -6.58 -2.54
CA ARG A 37 -0.20 -7.33 -2.37
C ARG A 37 -1.37 -6.66 -3.10
N GLU A 38 -1.56 -5.36 -2.90
CA GLU A 38 -2.67 -4.61 -3.52
C GLU A 38 -2.58 -4.61 -5.06
N LEU A 39 -1.37 -4.47 -5.62
CA LEU A 39 -1.15 -4.57 -7.05
C LEU A 39 -1.53 -5.96 -7.59
N ILE A 40 -1.10 -7.03 -6.90
CA ILE A 40 -1.44 -8.41 -7.29
C ILE A 40 -2.95 -8.65 -7.22
N GLU A 41 -3.63 -8.19 -6.16
CA GLU A 41 -5.09 -8.32 -6.01
C GLU A 41 -5.86 -7.59 -7.12
N ARG A 42 -5.38 -6.41 -7.51
CA ARG A 42 -5.93 -5.66 -8.66
C ARG A 42 -5.76 -6.43 -9.96
N ASP A 43 -4.57 -6.97 -10.22
CA ASP A 43 -4.28 -7.71 -11.45
C ASP A 43 -5.06 -9.03 -11.50
N LEU A 44 -5.26 -9.70 -10.37
CA LEU A 44 -6.15 -10.86 -10.24
C LEU A 44 -7.57 -10.52 -10.66
N THR A 45 -8.09 -9.39 -10.16
CA THR A 45 -9.43 -8.91 -10.53
C THR A 45 -9.56 -8.70 -12.05
N LEU A 46 -8.54 -8.11 -12.68
CA LEU A 46 -8.54 -7.90 -14.13
C LEU A 46 -8.45 -9.23 -14.89
N ALA A 47 -7.62 -10.18 -14.45
CA ALA A 47 -7.52 -11.50 -15.05
C ALA A 47 -8.86 -12.25 -14.98
N GLN A 48 -9.54 -12.20 -13.83
CA GLN A 48 -10.86 -12.84 -13.64
C GLN A 48 -11.94 -12.18 -14.51
N GLN A 49 -11.93 -10.87 -14.65
CA GLN A 49 -12.84 -10.16 -15.56
C GLN A 49 -12.62 -10.58 -17.02
N ARG A 50 -11.37 -10.66 -17.48
CA ARG A 50 -11.03 -11.13 -18.83
C ARG A 50 -11.50 -12.56 -19.08
N GLN A 51 -11.40 -13.45 -18.09
CA GLN A 51 -11.91 -14.81 -18.21
C GLN A 51 -13.44 -14.88 -18.31
N ARG A 52 -14.15 -14.02 -17.55
CA ARG A 52 -15.61 -14.05 -17.46
C ARG A 52 -16.31 -13.36 -18.64
N TYR A 53 -15.68 -12.32 -19.17
CA TYR A 53 -16.30 -11.44 -20.17
C TYR A 53 -15.51 -11.36 -21.49
N GLY A 54 -14.39 -12.08 -21.60
CA GLY A 54 -13.61 -12.20 -22.83
C GLY A 54 -14.39 -12.92 -23.93
N THR A 55 -14.04 -12.64 -25.17
CA THR A 55 -14.65 -13.27 -26.37
C THR A 55 -13.64 -14.06 -27.20
N ASP A 56 -12.34 -13.82 -26.99
CA ASP A 56 -11.26 -14.62 -27.58
C ASP A 56 -10.80 -15.70 -26.60
N ASP A 57 -10.89 -16.96 -27.05
CA ASP A 57 -10.48 -18.13 -26.28
C ASP A 57 -9.00 -18.12 -25.93
N ALA A 58 -8.14 -17.60 -26.82
CA ALA A 58 -6.70 -17.51 -26.57
C ALA A 58 -6.41 -16.54 -25.41
N ASP A 59 -7.03 -15.36 -25.44
CA ASP A 59 -6.94 -14.37 -24.36
C ASP A 59 -7.50 -14.90 -23.04
N ILE A 60 -8.60 -15.67 -23.07
CA ILE A 60 -9.16 -16.31 -21.87
C ILE A 60 -8.19 -17.34 -21.30
N GLN A 61 -7.55 -18.17 -22.13
CA GLN A 61 -6.55 -19.12 -21.63
C GLN A 61 -5.32 -18.39 -21.07
N GLN A 62 -4.88 -17.31 -21.71
CA GLN A 62 -3.78 -16.52 -21.18
C GLN A 62 -4.14 -15.88 -19.83
N ALA A 63 -5.37 -15.38 -19.67
CA ALA A 63 -5.86 -14.84 -18.40
C ALA A 63 -5.92 -15.89 -17.29
N ARG A 64 -6.22 -17.17 -17.60
CA ARG A 64 -6.16 -18.29 -16.65
C ARG A 64 -4.73 -18.63 -16.21
N LEU A 65 -3.79 -18.60 -17.15
CA LEU A 65 -2.37 -18.82 -16.84
C LEU A 65 -1.82 -17.68 -15.97
N LEU A 66 -2.19 -16.44 -16.29
CA LEU A 66 -1.83 -15.27 -15.51
C LEU A 66 -2.41 -15.34 -14.09
N GLU A 67 -3.69 -15.66 -13.94
CA GLU A 67 -4.32 -15.83 -12.63
C GLU A 67 -3.58 -16.87 -11.79
N LYS A 68 -3.22 -18.02 -12.36
CA LYS A 68 -2.44 -19.05 -11.65
C LYS A 68 -1.08 -18.57 -11.19
N SER A 69 -0.41 -17.69 -11.96
CA SER A 69 0.85 -17.08 -11.54
C SER A 69 0.63 -16.11 -10.39
N LEU A 70 -0.31 -15.17 -10.57
CA LEU A 70 -0.62 -14.14 -9.58
C LEU A 70 -1.05 -14.73 -8.23
N LEU A 71 -1.78 -15.84 -8.21
CA LEU A 71 -2.14 -16.53 -6.96
C LEU A 71 -0.92 -17.09 -6.20
N LYS A 72 0.11 -17.57 -6.91
CA LYS A 72 1.36 -18.02 -6.27
C LYS A 72 2.16 -16.85 -5.73
N ASP A 73 2.20 -15.75 -6.49
CA ASP A 73 2.87 -14.53 -6.06
C ASP A 73 2.18 -13.93 -4.84
N LEU A 74 0.85 -13.94 -4.80
CA LEU A 74 0.05 -13.51 -3.65
C LEU A 74 0.35 -14.35 -2.40
N ASP A 75 0.38 -15.68 -2.52
CA ASP A 75 0.71 -16.58 -1.40
C ASP A 75 2.11 -16.29 -0.83
N ARG A 76 3.08 -16.06 -1.72
CA ARG A 76 4.43 -15.67 -1.33
C ARG A 76 4.44 -14.34 -0.57
N VAL A 77 3.78 -13.30 -1.10
CA VAL A 77 3.73 -11.97 -0.47
C VAL A 77 3.04 -12.05 0.89
N MET A 78 1.92 -12.75 0.99
CA MET A 78 1.22 -12.97 2.27
C MET A 78 2.10 -13.66 3.31
N THR A 79 2.92 -14.63 2.88
CA THR A 79 3.90 -15.29 3.76
C THR A 79 4.98 -14.31 4.26
N LEU A 80 5.47 -13.44 3.37
CA LEU A 80 6.46 -12.42 3.74
C LEU A 80 5.89 -11.36 4.68
N ILE A 81 4.66 -10.90 4.43
CA ILE A 81 3.94 -9.97 5.32
C ILE A 81 3.84 -10.58 6.71
N ARG A 82 3.37 -11.83 6.83
CA ARG A 82 3.26 -12.51 8.13
C ARG A 82 4.61 -12.65 8.83
N ALA A 83 5.68 -12.96 8.10
CA ALA A 83 7.02 -13.01 8.66
C ALA A 83 7.51 -11.64 9.17
N ALA A 84 7.19 -10.57 8.46
CA ALA A 84 7.48 -9.20 8.88
C ALA A 84 6.65 -8.78 10.10
N GLU A 85 5.36 -9.16 10.17
CA GLU A 85 4.50 -8.94 11.33
C GLU A 85 5.08 -9.60 12.59
N TYR A 86 5.51 -10.86 12.51
CA TYR A 86 6.12 -11.55 13.64
C TYR A 86 7.36 -10.84 14.18
N LYS A 87 8.17 -10.23 13.31
CA LYS A 87 9.35 -9.45 13.73
C LYS A 87 8.98 -8.16 14.45
N ARG A 88 7.79 -7.60 14.18
CA ARG A 88 7.28 -6.35 14.77
C ARG A 88 6.50 -6.58 16.07
N GLN A 89 6.17 -7.82 16.42
CA GLN A 89 5.46 -8.10 17.67
C GLN A 89 6.34 -7.78 18.90
N PRO A 90 5.79 -7.10 19.93
CA PRO A 90 6.53 -6.85 21.16
C PRO A 90 6.92 -8.18 21.83
N GLY A 91 8.21 -8.36 22.08
CA GLY A 91 8.77 -9.62 22.62
C GLY A 91 9.35 -10.57 21.56
N ALA A 92 9.30 -10.22 20.27
CA ALA A 92 10.02 -10.96 19.24
C ALA A 92 11.53 -10.92 19.52
N ARG A 93 12.15 -12.10 19.65
CA ARG A 93 13.58 -12.22 19.91
C ARG A 93 14.34 -11.75 18.66
N ARG A 94 15.00 -10.60 18.75
CA ARG A 94 15.96 -10.10 17.77
C ARG A 94 17.26 -10.88 17.97
N TRP A 95 17.42 -12.00 17.28
CA TRP A 95 18.67 -12.76 17.25
C TRP A 95 19.62 -12.16 16.22
#